data_AF-A0A3B1CV83-F1
#
_entry.id   AF-A0A3B1CV83-F1
#
_cell.length_a   1.000
_cell.length_b   1.000
_cell.length_c   1.000
_cell.angle_alpha   90.00
_cell.angle_beta   90.00
_cell.angle_gamma   90.00
#
_symmetry.space_group_name_H-M   'P 1'
#
loop_
_entity.id
_entity.type
_entity.pdbx_description
1 polymer ?
#
loop_
_entity_poly.entity_id
_entity_poly.type
_entity_poly.pdbx_seq_one_letter_code
_entity_poly.pdbx_strand_id
1 'polypeptide(L)'
;MDILKTVFPTSGIETYIFIPPLVSFLISFFTSMAGISGAFLLLPLQMSMFGFTTPAVSSTNFLYNVVGTPGGVFRYIREGRMSWPLAGCIIAGTLPGVLAGYYVRVKYLPDPQTFKFFVGVVLLYVGGRLLMDVRQKRSNEGGMAQRLQERNLPENTLRISNVSYSLSRIEYDFMGERVSFSVPAMFALSLVVGVIGGIYGIGGGAIIAPFCITFFRLPVYTVAGAALMGTFV
;
A
#
# COMPACT_ATOMS: atom_id res chain seq x y z
N MET A 1 -36.05 -13.59 -10.37
CA MET A 1 -34.91 -12.66 -10.21
C MET A 1 -33.56 -13.39 -10.32
N ASP A 2 -33.52 -14.54 -11.01
CA ASP A 2 -32.35 -15.44 -11.04
C ASP A 2 -31.49 -15.31 -12.30
N ILE A 3 -31.88 -14.46 -13.25
CA ILE A 3 -31.16 -14.19 -14.51
C ILE A 3 -29.80 -13.51 -14.26
N LEU A 4 -29.63 -12.87 -13.10
CA LEU A 4 -28.40 -12.13 -12.74
C LEU A 4 -27.46 -12.89 -11.81
N LYS A 5 -27.83 -14.09 -11.36
CA LYS A 5 -26.95 -14.95 -10.56
C LYS A 5 -26.03 -15.72 -11.50
N THR A 6 -24.74 -15.65 -11.24
CA THR A 6 -23.73 -16.36 -12.02
C THR A 6 -22.85 -17.17 -11.08
N VAL A 7 -22.64 -18.43 -11.44
CA VAL A 7 -21.70 -19.31 -10.74
C VAL A 7 -20.33 -19.13 -11.37
N PHE A 8 -19.33 -18.81 -10.56
CA PHE A 8 -17.94 -18.69 -10.99
C PHE A 8 -17.24 -20.05 -10.81
N PRO A 9 -16.98 -20.81 -11.88
CA PRO A 9 -16.51 -22.20 -11.77
C PRO A 9 -15.14 -22.34 -11.10
N THR A 10 -14.27 -21.32 -11.24
CA THR A 10 -12.91 -21.33 -10.65
C THR A 10 -12.91 -21.08 -9.14
N SER A 11 -13.91 -20.35 -8.62
CA SER A 11 -14.01 -20.02 -7.20
C SER A 11 -15.11 -20.81 -6.47
N GLY A 12 -16.03 -21.44 -7.20
CA GLY A 12 -17.19 -22.14 -6.64
C GLY A 12 -18.25 -21.23 -6.05
N ILE A 13 -18.20 -19.93 -6.35
CA ILE A 13 -19.05 -18.90 -5.72
C ILE A 13 -20.25 -18.62 -6.62
N GLU A 14 -21.44 -18.59 -6.02
CA GLU A 14 -22.65 -18.07 -6.66
C GLU A 14 -22.90 -16.65 -6.14
N THR A 15 -22.87 -15.66 -7.03
CA THR A 15 -23.16 -14.27 -6.69
C THR A 15 -23.86 -13.56 -7.84
N TYR A 16 -24.53 -12.44 -7.53
CA TYR A 16 -25.04 -11.55 -8.55
C TYR A 16 -23.88 -10.88 -9.29
N ILE A 17 -23.95 -10.83 -10.62
CA ILE A 17 -22.88 -10.30 -11.48
C ILE A 17 -22.46 -8.85 -11.16
N PHE A 18 -23.37 -8.04 -10.62
CA PHE A 18 -23.12 -6.64 -10.29
C PHE A 18 -22.46 -6.42 -8.91
N ILE A 19 -22.52 -7.41 -8.01
CA ILE A 19 -22.02 -7.24 -6.65
C ILE A 19 -20.48 -7.10 -6.62
N PRO A 20 -19.67 -7.98 -7.26
CA PRO A 20 -18.22 -7.84 -7.20
C PRO A 20 -17.69 -6.53 -7.79
N PRO A 21 -18.18 -6.04 -8.96
CA PRO A 21 -17.80 -4.72 -9.48
C PRO A 21 -18.18 -3.58 -8.55
N LEU A 22 -19.39 -3.59 -7.97
CA LEU A 22 -19.85 -2.55 -7.06
C LEU A 22 -18.99 -2.47 -5.79
N VAL A 23 -18.73 -3.61 -5.16
CA VAL A 23 -17.88 -3.69 -3.96
C VAL A 23 -16.45 -3.22 -4.29
N SER A 24 -15.91 -3.65 -5.43
CA SER A 24 -14.60 -3.21 -5.90
C SER A 24 -14.56 -1.71 -6.11
N PHE A 25 -15.58 -1.13 -6.74
CA PHE A 25 -15.69 0.30 -6.94
C PHE A 25 -15.72 1.08 -5.63
N LEU A 26 -16.60 0.70 -4.69
CA LEU A 26 -16.74 1.36 -3.39
C LEU A 26 -15.44 1.32 -2.59
N ILE A 27 -14.79 0.17 -2.50
CA ILE A 27 -13.51 0.03 -1.81
C ILE A 27 -12.44 0.89 -2.48
N SER A 28 -12.28 0.76 -3.79
CA SER A 28 -11.28 1.53 -4.55
C SER A 28 -11.47 3.03 -4.39
N PHE A 29 -12.72 3.50 -4.40
CA PHE A 29 -13.06 4.90 -4.24
C PHE A 29 -12.50 5.45 -2.91
N PHE A 30 -12.78 4.79 -1.78
CA PHE A 30 -12.29 5.23 -0.48
C PHE A 30 -10.78 5.02 -0.29
N THR A 31 -10.23 3.88 -0.73
CA THR A 31 -8.79 3.61 -0.54
C THR A 31 -7.93 4.53 -1.41
N SER A 32 -8.41 4.93 -2.59
CA SER A 32 -7.70 5.88 -3.45
C SER A 32 -7.50 7.25 -2.79
N MET A 33 -8.46 7.71 -1.96
CA MET A 33 -8.34 8.96 -1.21
C MET A 33 -7.20 8.88 -0.19
N ALA A 34 -7.01 7.73 0.43
CA ALA A 34 -5.92 7.46 1.37
C ALA A 34 -4.57 7.19 0.67
N GLY A 35 -4.55 7.07 -0.66
CA GLY A 35 -3.35 6.70 -1.42
C GLY A 35 -2.93 5.24 -1.22
N ILE A 36 -3.87 4.37 -0.86
CA ILE A 36 -3.66 2.94 -0.62
C ILE A 36 -4.41 2.14 -1.70
N SER A 37 -3.88 0.98 -2.12
CA SER A 37 -4.61 0.11 -3.05
C SER A 37 -5.87 -0.49 -2.40
N GLY A 38 -6.97 -0.55 -3.16
CA GLY A 38 -8.21 -1.22 -2.74
C GLY A 38 -8.05 -2.71 -2.46
N ALA A 39 -7.01 -3.32 -3.03
CA ALA A 39 -6.61 -4.71 -2.79
C ALA A 39 -6.45 -5.05 -1.30
N PHE A 40 -6.04 -4.06 -0.50
CA PHE A 40 -5.86 -4.21 0.94
C PHE A 40 -7.15 -4.64 1.67
N LEU A 41 -8.32 -4.21 1.20
CA LEU A 41 -9.62 -4.54 1.80
C LEU A 41 -10.44 -5.53 0.97
N LEU A 42 -10.11 -5.70 -0.31
CA LEU A 42 -10.82 -6.62 -1.19
C LEU A 42 -10.67 -8.07 -0.75
N LEU A 43 -9.46 -8.48 -0.40
CA LEU A 43 -9.19 -9.88 -0.12
C LEU A 43 -9.92 -10.42 1.13
N PRO A 44 -9.93 -9.75 2.29
CA PRO A 44 -10.71 -10.18 3.45
C PRO A 44 -12.20 -10.28 3.15
N LEU A 45 -12.72 -9.34 2.35
CA LEU A 45 -14.11 -9.32 1.94
C LEU A 45 -14.40 -10.49 0.99
N GLN A 46 -13.54 -10.77 0.02
CA GLN A 46 -13.65 -11.93 -0.86
C GLN A 46 -13.67 -13.25 -0.08
N MET A 47 -12.80 -13.39 0.91
CA MET A 47 -12.72 -14.58 1.75
C MET A 47 -13.90 -14.74 2.73
N SER A 48 -14.44 -13.63 3.24
CA SER A 48 -15.42 -13.64 4.35
C SER A 48 -16.86 -13.47 3.88
N MET A 49 -17.10 -12.62 2.88
CA MET A 49 -18.43 -12.42 2.30
C MET A 49 -18.72 -13.35 1.14
N PHE A 50 -17.77 -13.51 0.20
CA PHE A 50 -17.98 -14.34 -0.99
C PHE A 50 -17.52 -15.78 -0.80
N GLY A 51 -16.77 -16.09 0.26
CA GLY A 51 -16.27 -17.44 0.50
C GLY A 51 -15.20 -17.89 -0.49
N PHE A 52 -14.46 -16.96 -1.12
CA PHE A 52 -13.40 -17.28 -2.08
C PHE A 52 -12.15 -17.84 -1.39
N THR A 53 -12.19 -19.04 -0.85
CA THR A 53 -11.19 -19.54 0.09
C THR A 53 -9.91 -20.08 -0.53
N THR A 54 -9.82 -20.21 -1.85
CA THR A 54 -8.65 -20.80 -2.51
C THR A 54 -7.49 -19.80 -2.57
N PRO A 55 -6.22 -20.27 -2.63
CA PRO A 55 -5.06 -19.39 -2.79
C PRO A 55 -5.11 -18.49 -4.04
N ALA A 56 -5.94 -18.83 -5.04
CA ALA A 56 -6.11 -18.05 -6.26
C ALA A 56 -6.63 -16.62 -5.99
N VAL A 57 -7.31 -16.40 -4.86
CA VAL A 57 -7.76 -15.05 -4.43
C VAL A 57 -6.59 -14.06 -4.34
N SER A 58 -5.41 -14.52 -3.89
CA SER A 58 -4.21 -13.69 -3.78
C SER A 58 -3.71 -13.27 -5.17
N SER A 59 -3.74 -14.18 -6.14
CA SER A 59 -3.37 -13.90 -7.54
C SER A 59 -4.33 -12.92 -8.21
N THR A 60 -5.64 -13.04 -7.97
CA THR A 60 -6.64 -12.07 -8.47
C THR A 60 -6.39 -10.68 -7.90
N ASN A 61 -5.96 -10.60 -6.65
CA ASN A 61 -5.70 -9.32 -5.98
C ASN A 61 -4.42 -8.64 -6.51
N PHE A 62 -3.39 -9.41 -6.88
CA PHE A 62 -2.23 -8.88 -7.63
C PHE A 62 -2.65 -8.35 -9.00
N LEU A 63 -3.49 -9.08 -9.74
CA LEU A 63 -4.00 -8.60 -11.03
C LEU A 63 -4.81 -7.30 -10.88
N TYR A 64 -5.63 -7.20 -9.84
CA TYR A 64 -6.33 -5.97 -9.49
C TYR A 64 -5.34 -4.81 -9.27
N ASN A 65 -4.22 -5.04 -8.58
CA ASN A 65 -3.21 -4.00 -8.39
C ASN A 65 -2.61 -3.53 -9.71
N VAL A 66 -2.27 -4.46 -10.62
CA VAL A 66 -1.68 -4.11 -11.92
C VAL A 66 -2.63 -3.25 -12.75
N VAL A 67 -3.95 -3.46 -12.66
CA VAL A 67 -4.95 -2.72 -13.44
C VAL A 67 -5.43 -1.45 -12.73
N GLY A 68 -5.65 -1.48 -11.42
CA GLY A 68 -6.27 -0.38 -10.66
C GLY A 68 -5.28 0.67 -10.13
N THR A 69 -4.01 0.31 -9.99
CA THR A 69 -2.98 1.19 -9.39
C THR A 69 -2.33 2.20 -10.36
N PRO A 70 -2.17 1.93 -11.67
CA PRO A 70 -1.49 2.84 -12.61
C PRO A 70 -2.03 4.27 -12.62
N GLY A 71 -3.35 4.45 -12.55
CA GLY A 71 -3.97 5.78 -12.54
C GLY A 71 -3.53 6.64 -11.34
N GLY A 72 -3.40 6.02 -10.17
CA GLY A 72 -2.88 6.69 -8.97
C GLY A 72 -1.39 7.02 -9.09
N VAL A 73 -0.59 6.07 -9.59
CA VAL A 73 0.84 6.27 -9.84
C VAL A 73 1.08 7.42 -10.83
N PHE A 74 0.37 7.41 -11.95
CA PHE A 74 0.46 8.45 -12.98
C PHE A 74 0.14 9.84 -12.43
N ARG A 75 -0.88 9.94 -11.58
CA ARG A 75 -1.22 11.19 -10.89
C ARG A 75 -0.05 11.69 -10.03
N TYR A 76 0.56 10.83 -9.21
CA TYR A 76 1.72 11.22 -8.38
C TYR A 76 2.94 11.64 -9.20
N ILE A 77 3.16 11.00 -10.36
CA ILE A 77 4.20 11.39 -11.31
C ILE A 77 3.90 12.78 -11.90
N ARG A 78 2.65 13.00 -12.36
CA ARG A 78 2.22 14.28 -12.96
C ARG A 78 2.24 15.44 -11.97
N GLU A 79 1.91 15.18 -10.70
CA GLU A 79 1.99 16.16 -9.61
C GLU A 79 3.44 16.45 -9.16
N GLY A 80 4.45 15.72 -9.67
CA GLY A 80 5.86 15.91 -9.30
C GLY A 80 6.20 15.45 -7.88
N ARG A 81 5.29 14.72 -7.21
CA ARG A 81 5.40 14.26 -5.83
C ARG A 81 6.06 12.89 -5.68
N MET A 82 6.42 12.25 -6.80
CA MET A 82 7.02 10.93 -6.83
C MET A 82 8.47 10.95 -6.33
N SER A 83 8.72 10.33 -5.19
CA SER A 83 10.08 10.08 -4.69
C SER A 83 10.68 8.83 -5.31
N TRP A 84 11.29 8.98 -6.49
CA TRP A 84 11.98 7.89 -7.19
C TRP A 84 13.03 7.15 -6.35
N PRO A 85 13.86 7.81 -5.51
CA PRO A 85 14.84 7.08 -4.70
C PRO A 85 14.17 6.16 -3.67
N LEU A 86 13.14 6.66 -2.98
CA LEU A 86 12.37 5.87 -2.03
C LEU A 86 11.59 4.76 -2.74
N ALA A 87 10.98 5.05 -3.89
CA ALA A 87 10.27 4.06 -4.71
C ALA A 87 11.21 2.92 -5.13
N GLY A 88 12.41 3.24 -5.61
CA GLY A 88 13.42 2.25 -5.98
C GLY A 88 13.83 1.35 -4.82
N CYS A 89 14.10 1.92 -3.64
CA CYS A 89 14.42 1.12 -2.45
C CYS A 89 13.25 0.25 -1.98
N ILE A 90 12.01 0.76 -2.07
CA ILE A 90 10.81 -0.01 -1.73
C ILE A 90 10.69 -1.18 -2.70
N ILE A 91 10.68 -0.92 -4.02
CA ILE A 91 10.56 -1.97 -5.06
C ILE A 91 11.65 -3.03 -4.92
N ALA A 92 12.91 -2.60 -4.73
CA ALA A 92 14.04 -3.53 -4.61
C ALA A 92 13.87 -4.50 -3.43
N GLY A 93 13.26 -4.07 -2.32
CA GLY A 93 12.97 -4.94 -1.18
C GLY A 93 11.64 -5.68 -1.30
N THR A 94 10.57 -5.01 -1.74
CA THR A 94 9.23 -5.59 -1.81
C THR A 94 9.13 -6.68 -2.85
N LEU A 95 9.78 -6.54 -4.01
CA LEU A 95 9.69 -7.52 -5.09
C LEU A 95 10.19 -8.93 -4.67
N PRO A 96 11.43 -9.11 -4.16
CA PRO A 96 11.86 -10.41 -3.66
C PRO A 96 11.04 -10.86 -2.44
N GLY A 97 10.61 -9.92 -1.59
CA GLY A 97 9.76 -10.21 -0.45
C GLY A 97 8.40 -10.81 -0.87
N VAL A 98 7.73 -10.21 -1.85
CA VAL A 98 6.42 -10.64 -2.36
C VAL A 98 6.52 -12.03 -2.96
N LEU A 99 7.58 -12.31 -3.73
CA LEU A 99 7.83 -13.65 -4.29
C LEU A 99 8.03 -14.70 -3.19
N ALA A 100 8.84 -14.39 -2.17
CA ALA A 100 9.02 -15.26 -1.02
C ALA A 100 7.71 -15.44 -0.23
N GLY A 101 6.93 -14.37 -0.06
CA GLY A 101 5.63 -14.40 0.61
C GLY A 101 4.60 -15.24 -0.13
N TYR A 102 4.56 -15.16 -1.46
CA TYR A 102 3.72 -16.02 -2.31
C TYR A 102 4.09 -17.50 -2.11
N TYR A 103 5.38 -17.82 -2.10
CA TYR A 103 5.83 -19.19 -1.83
C TYR A 103 5.40 -19.67 -0.44
N VAL A 104 5.52 -18.82 0.58
CA VAL A 104 5.05 -19.12 1.94
C VAL A 104 3.54 -19.33 1.98
N ARG A 105 2.77 -18.50 1.28
CA ARG A 105 1.32 -18.60 1.18
C ARG A 105 0.87 -19.93 0.60
N VAL A 106 1.44 -20.34 -0.52
CA VAL A 106 1.05 -21.59 -1.20
C VAL A 106 1.48 -22.82 -0.39
N LYS A 107 2.66 -22.78 0.24
CA LYS A 107 3.24 -23.95 0.93
C LYS A 107 2.76 -24.11 2.38
N TYR A 108 2.68 -23.03 3.15
CA TYR A 108 2.45 -23.07 4.59
C TYR A 108 1.08 -22.51 5.01
N LEU A 109 0.45 -21.68 4.18
CA LEU A 109 -0.87 -21.10 4.46
C LEU A 109 -1.93 -21.42 3.39
N PRO A 110 -2.04 -22.68 2.89
CA PRO A 110 -3.11 -23.05 1.97
C PRO A 110 -4.48 -23.12 2.68
N ASP A 111 -4.48 -23.41 3.98
CA ASP A 111 -5.69 -23.52 4.79
C ASP A 111 -6.37 -22.14 4.99
N PRO A 112 -7.68 -22.02 4.70
CA PRO A 112 -8.41 -20.76 4.82
C PRO A 112 -8.51 -20.22 6.24
N GLN A 113 -8.61 -21.08 7.27
CA GLN A 113 -8.77 -20.62 8.65
C GLN A 113 -7.48 -19.99 9.17
N THR A 114 -6.37 -20.69 8.97
CA THR A 114 -5.03 -20.22 9.36
C THR A 114 -4.66 -18.93 8.61
N PHE A 115 -5.01 -18.85 7.32
CA PHE A 115 -4.82 -17.63 6.56
C PHE A 115 -5.71 -16.47 7.02
N LYS A 116 -7.00 -16.71 7.30
CA LYS A 116 -7.90 -15.67 7.85
C LYS A 116 -7.37 -15.14 9.18
N PHE A 117 -6.84 -16.01 10.04
CA PHE A 117 -6.20 -15.60 11.28
C PHE A 117 -4.98 -14.70 11.02
N PHE A 118 -4.07 -15.11 10.13
CA PHE A 118 -2.92 -14.30 9.71
C PHE A 118 -3.35 -12.91 9.21
N VAL A 119 -4.31 -12.87 8.27
CA VAL A 119 -4.86 -11.62 7.73
C VAL A 119 -5.48 -10.76 8.83
N GLY A 120 -6.22 -11.37 9.75
CA GLY A 120 -6.82 -10.68 10.89
C GLY A 120 -5.78 -10.01 11.78
N VAL A 121 -4.67 -10.69 12.09
CA VAL A 121 -3.55 -10.12 12.86
C VAL A 121 -2.92 -8.94 12.11
N VAL A 122 -2.66 -9.10 10.81
CA VAL A 122 -2.09 -8.02 9.98
C VAL A 122 -3.00 -6.80 9.94
N LEU A 123 -4.31 -7.00 9.72
CA LEU A 123 -5.30 -5.92 9.69
C LEU A 123 -5.45 -5.24 11.04
N LEU A 124 -5.46 -6.01 12.14
CA LEU A 124 -5.55 -5.46 13.49
C LEU A 124 -4.32 -4.61 13.81
N TYR A 125 -3.13 -5.07 13.43
CA TYR A 125 -1.90 -4.30 13.59
C TYR A 125 -1.93 -3.01 12.76
N VAL A 126 -2.23 -3.09 11.46
CA VAL A 126 -2.27 -1.91 10.58
C VAL A 126 -3.35 -0.93 11.04
N GLY A 127 -4.55 -1.42 11.36
CA GLY A 127 -5.66 -0.60 11.85
C GLY A 127 -5.35 0.07 13.19
N GLY A 128 -4.82 -0.68 14.16
CA GLY A 128 -4.40 -0.14 15.45
C GLY A 128 -3.30 0.92 15.30
N ARG A 129 -2.38 0.71 14.36
CA ARG A 129 -1.33 1.67 14.07
C ARG A 129 -1.85 2.95 13.41
N LEU A 130 -2.69 2.84 12.40
CA LEU A 130 -3.32 4.00 11.77
C LEU A 130 -4.12 4.82 12.79
N LEU A 131 -4.77 4.16 13.75
CA LEU A 131 -5.47 4.83 14.86
C LEU A 131 -4.51 5.64 15.74
N MET A 132 -3.32 5.09 16.04
CA MET A 132 -2.28 5.80 16.80
C MET A 132 -1.73 7.01 16.04
N ASP A 133 -1.46 6.86 14.74
CA ASP A 133 -0.96 7.95 13.89
C ASP A 133 -1.97 9.11 13.80
N VAL A 134 -3.27 8.81 13.70
CA VAL A 134 -4.34 9.81 13.70
C VAL A 134 -4.42 10.55 15.05
N ARG A 135 -4.30 9.83 16.17
CA ARG A 135 -4.28 10.45 17.51
C ARG A 135 -3.08 11.37 17.71
N GLN A 136 -1.90 11.00 17.20
CA GLN A 136 -0.69 11.81 17.29
C GLN A 136 -0.72 13.04 16.36
N LYS A 137 -1.28 12.93 15.14
CA LYS A 137 -1.40 14.07 14.21
C LYS A 137 -2.31 15.17 14.73
N ARG A 138 -3.42 14.83 15.40
CA ARG A 138 -4.31 15.83 16.03
C ARG A 138 -3.61 16.69 17.09
N SER A 139 -2.48 16.21 17.63
CA SER A 139 -1.62 16.94 18.56
C SER A 139 -0.60 17.86 17.87
N ASN A 140 -0.33 17.68 16.58
CA ASN A 140 0.71 18.42 15.82
C ASN A 140 0.15 19.23 14.62
N GLU A 141 -1.11 19.05 14.23
CA GLU A 141 -1.73 19.72 13.07
C GLU A 141 -1.83 21.24 13.22
N GLY A 142 -1.92 21.75 14.46
CA GLY A 142 -1.91 23.20 14.72
C GLY A 142 -0.65 23.91 14.23
N GLY A 143 0.49 23.21 14.14
CA GLY A 143 1.77 23.82 13.73
C GLY A 143 2.09 23.73 12.23
N MET A 144 1.64 22.68 11.54
CA MET A 144 2.02 22.44 10.13
C MET A 144 1.18 23.27 9.15
N ALA A 145 -0.14 23.36 9.37
CA ALA A 145 -1.02 24.17 8.52
C ALA A 145 -0.69 25.67 8.60
N GLN A 146 -0.27 26.15 9.78
CA GLN A 146 0.14 27.53 10.01
C GLN A 146 1.50 27.85 9.37
N ARG A 147 2.47 26.91 9.41
CA ARG A 147 3.80 27.05 8.74
C ARG A 147 3.75 27.00 7.22
N LEU A 148 2.75 26.34 6.64
CA LEU A 148 2.52 26.28 5.20
C LEU A 148 1.87 27.57 4.66
N GLN A 149 1.12 28.28 5.50
CA GLN A 149 0.44 29.53 5.15
C GLN A 149 1.36 30.77 5.34
N GLU A 150 2.35 30.71 6.22
CA GLU A 150 3.32 31.80 6.47
C GLU A 150 4.50 31.82 5.48
N ARG A 151 4.87 30.68 4.88
CA ARG A 151 5.94 30.65 3.88
C ARG A 151 5.31 30.81 2.49
N ASN A 152 5.48 31.98 1.87
CA ASN A 152 5.29 32.23 0.44
C ASN A 152 6.20 31.31 -0.41
N LEU A 153 5.89 30.01 -0.45
CA LEU A 153 6.67 29.00 -1.15
C LEU A 153 6.23 28.99 -2.62
N PRO A 154 7.15 29.14 -3.58
CA PRO A 154 6.81 29.05 -5.00
C PRO A 154 6.21 27.67 -5.33
N GLU A 155 5.27 27.62 -6.28
CA GLU A 155 4.51 26.42 -6.69
C GLU A 155 5.39 25.18 -6.98
N ASN A 156 6.68 25.37 -7.23
CA ASN A 156 7.66 24.32 -7.51
C ASN A 156 8.19 23.55 -6.27
N THR A 157 7.75 23.87 -5.05
CA THR A 157 8.25 23.24 -3.79
C THR A 157 7.71 21.84 -3.50
N LEU A 158 6.70 21.38 -4.23
CA LEU A 158 6.20 20.01 -4.15
C LEU A 158 7.10 19.00 -4.89
N ARG A 159 8.14 19.48 -5.58
CA ARG A 159 9.09 18.64 -6.30
C ARG A 159 10.29 18.29 -5.42
N ILE A 160 10.76 17.07 -5.59
CA ILE A 160 11.97 16.58 -4.92
C ILE A 160 13.19 17.13 -5.66
N SER A 161 14.10 17.74 -4.92
CA SER A 161 15.33 18.33 -5.44
C SER A 161 16.55 17.84 -4.65
N ASN A 162 17.76 18.06 -5.20
CA ASN A 162 19.05 17.76 -4.55
C ASN A 162 19.15 16.34 -3.99
N VAL A 163 18.90 15.33 -4.82
CA VAL A 163 19.02 13.93 -4.40
C VAL A 163 20.50 13.55 -4.28
N SER A 164 20.92 13.20 -3.07
CA SER A 164 22.21 12.59 -2.80
C SER A 164 22.05 11.10 -2.62
N TYR A 165 22.78 10.32 -3.43
CA TYR A 165 22.78 8.87 -3.38
C TYR A 165 24.00 8.38 -2.61
N SER A 166 23.79 7.66 -1.52
CA SER A 166 24.81 6.85 -0.86
C SER A 166 24.27 5.45 -0.58
N LEU A 167 25.14 4.44 -0.62
CA LEU A 167 24.78 3.04 -0.33
C LEU A 167 24.26 2.86 1.11
N SER A 168 24.65 3.74 2.02
CA SER A 168 24.18 3.69 3.41
C SER A 168 22.97 4.60 3.66
N ARG A 169 22.85 5.71 2.93
CA ARG A 169 21.85 6.75 3.18
C ARG A 169 21.45 7.46 1.91
N ILE A 170 20.16 7.72 1.74
CA ILE A 170 19.66 8.61 0.69
C ILE A 170 19.15 9.88 1.36
N GLU A 171 19.53 11.02 0.80
CA GLU A 171 19.09 12.34 1.24
C GLU A 171 18.45 13.07 0.06
N TYR A 172 17.35 13.75 0.31
CA TYR A 172 16.66 14.54 -0.69
C TYR A 172 15.96 15.74 -0.04
N ASP A 173 15.84 16.83 -0.77
CA ASP A 173 15.11 18.01 -0.33
C ASP A 173 13.64 17.88 -0.75
N PHE A 174 12.73 18.11 0.20
CA PHE A 174 11.29 18.17 -0.05
C PHE A 174 10.69 19.33 0.74
N MET A 175 9.98 20.24 0.06
CA MET A 175 9.38 21.44 0.68
C MET A 175 10.38 22.32 1.47
N GLY A 176 11.66 22.29 1.09
CA GLY A 176 12.74 23.03 1.76
C GLY A 176 13.24 22.38 3.06
N GLU A 177 12.84 21.14 3.36
CA GLU A 177 13.39 20.31 4.43
C GLU A 177 14.28 19.20 3.84
N ARG A 178 15.44 18.97 4.46
CA ARG A 178 16.33 17.83 4.15
C ARG A 178 15.78 16.57 4.77
N VAL A 179 15.25 15.68 3.94
CA VAL A 179 14.76 14.37 4.36
C VAL A 179 15.86 13.33 4.11
N SER A 180 16.09 12.45 5.07
CA SER A 180 17.12 11.42 4.96
C SER A 180 16.64 10.09 5.53
N PHE A 181 17.04 9.00 4.89
CA PHE A 181 16.75 7.65 5.38
C PHE A 181 17.90 6.70 5.08
N SER A 182 18.08 5.69 5.93
CA SER A 182 19.09 4.66 5.72
C SER A 182 18.59 3.64 4.69
N VAL A 183 19.38 3.40 3.65
CA VAL A 183 19.05 2.44 2.58
C VAL A 183 18.93 1.01 3.11
N PRO A 184 19.86 0.49 3.94
CA PRO A 184 19.77 -0.90 4.42
C PRO A 184 18.54 -1.15 5.28
N ALA A 185 18.19 -0.23 6.18
CA ALA A 185 17.00 -0.40 7.02
C ALA A 185 15.70 -0.24 6.22
N MET A 186 15.66 0.67 5.24
CA MET A 186 14.51 0.79 4.35
C MET A 186 14.32 -0.48 3.53
N PHE A 187 15.40 -1.02 2.96
CA PHE A 187 15.40 -2.28 2.22
C PHE A 187 14.97 -3.48 3.08
N ALA A 188 15.51 -3.61 4.29
CA ALA A 188 15.13 -4.68 5.20
C ALA A 188 13.65 -4.61 5.60
N LEU A 189 13.16 -3.39 5.86
CA LEU A 189 11.74 -3.16 6.12
C LEU A 189 10.89 -3.52 4.89
N SER A 190 11.24 -3.05 3.69
CA SER A 190 10.49 -3.37 2.46
C SER A 190 10.52 -4.85 2.14
N LEU A 191 11.61 -5.57 2.46
CA LEU A 191 11.68 -7.02 2.32
C LEU A 191 10.69 -7.72 3.25
N VAL A 192 10.70 -7.40 4.55
CA VAL A 192 9.78 -8.00 5.54
C VAL A 192 8.32 -7.69 5.19
N VAL A 193 8.04 -6.43 4.88
CA VAL A 193 6.70 -6.00 4.48
C VAL A 193 6.29 -6.63 3.14
N GLY A 194 7.23 -6.82 2.23
CA GLY A 194 7.04 -7.56 0.98
C GLY A 194 6.63 -9.01 1.24
N VAL A 195 7.29 -9.71 2.16
CA VAL A 195 6.91 -11.08 2.55
C VAL A 195 5.48 -11.11 3.12
N ILE A 196 5.17 -10.24 4.06
CA ILE A 196 3.82 -10.16 4.65
C ILE A 196 2.78 -9.82 3.57
N GLY A 197 3.09 -8.83 2.73
CA GLY A 197 2.24 -8.37 1.63
C GLY A 197 2.08 -9.42 0.51
N GLY A 198 3.09 -10.27 0.31
CA GLY A 198 3.09 -11.39 -0.61
C GLY A 198 2.24 -12.55 -0.10
N ILE A 199 2.36 -12.86 1.19
CA ILE A 199 1.50 -13.87 1.85
C ILE A 199 0.04 -13.43 1.73
N TYR A 200 -0.19 -12.15 2.09
CA TYR A 200 -1.52 -11.58 2.07
C TYR A 200 -2.04 -11.44 0.63
N GLY A 201 -1.20 -11.09 -0.34
CA GLY A 201 -1.60 -10.87 -1.73
C GLY A 201 -1.98 -9.42 -2.05
N ILE A 202 -1.42 -8.44 -1.33
CA ILE A 202 -1.78 -7.01 -1.47
C ILE A 202 -0.67 -6.14 -2.08
N GLY A 203 0.55 -6.65 -2.27
CA GLY A 203 1.67 -5.90 -2.86
C GLY A 203 2.46 -4.98 -1.89
N GLY A 204 2.27 -5.11 -0.57
CA GLY A 204 3.16 -4.52 0.45
C GLY A 204 3.07 -3.01 0.69
N GLY A 205 2.74 -2.18 -0.31
CA GLY A 205 2.76 -0.72 -0.16
C GLY A 205 1.74 -0.15 0.84
N ALA A 206 0.56 -0.77 0.95
CA ALA A 206 -0.43 -0.42 1.97
C ALA A 206 0.11 -0.55 3.41
N ILE A 207 0.98 -1.54 3.62
CA ILE A 207 1.58 -1.83 4.93
C ILE A 207 2.80 -0.93 5.15
N ILE A 208 3.65 -0.74 4.13
CA ILE A 208 4.92 -0.02 4.31
C ILE A 208 4.75 1.47 4.58
N ALA A 209 3.68 2.09 4.06
CA ALA A 209 3.44 3.51 4.18
C ALA A 209 3.46 4.03 5.63
N PRO A 210 2.69 3.46 6.58
CA PRO A 210 2.79 3.88 7.97
C PRO A 210 4.19 3.59 8.56
N PHE A 211 4.91 2.53 8.15
CA PHE A 211 6.29 2.25 8.61
C PHE A 211 7.25 3.37 8.25
N CYS A 212 7.22 3.81 6.99
CA CYS A 212 7.99 4.94 6.50
C CYS A 212 7.69 6.23 7.28
N ILE A 213 6.42 6.47 7.61
CA ILE A 213 6.01 7.70 8.29
C ILE A 213 6.45 7.70 9.77
N THR A 214 6.23 6.62 10.52
CA THR A 214 6.55 6.63 11.96
C THR A 214 8.04 6.43 12.24
N PHE A 215 8.69 5.46 11.58
CA PHE A 215 10.08 5.08 11.93
C PHE A 215 11.11 5.95 11.23
N PHE A 216 10.89 6.27 9.96
CA PHE A 216 11.81 7.11 9.18
C PHE A 216 11.39 8.59 9.18
N ARG A 217 10.27 8.93 9.83
CA ARG A 217 9.72 10.30 9.92
C ARG A 217 9.57 10.96 8.55
N LEU A 218 9.25 10.16 7.53
CA LEU A 218 9.15 10.64 6.15
C LEU A 218 7.82 11.38 5.94
N PRO A 219 7.80 12.47 5.17
CA PRO A 219 6.57 13.19 4.83
C PRO A 219 5.61 12.28 4.07
N VAL A 220 4.35 12.19 4.52
CA VAL A 220 3.30 11.35 3.91
C VAL A 220 3.18 11.59 2.39
N TYR A 221 3.34 12.84 1.96
CA TYR A 221 3.23 13.26 0.56
C TYR A 221 4.26 12.58 -0.36
N THR A 222 5.44 12.22 0.15
CA THR A 222 6.51 11.52 -0.59
C THR A 222 6.31 10.01 -0.53
N VAL A 223 5.95 9.49 0.65
CA VAL A 223 5.76 8.06 0.91
C VAL A 223 4.61 7.48 0.10
N ALA A 224 3.48 8.20 -0.03
CA ALA A 224 2.28 7.68 -0.67
C ALA A 224 2.54 7.27 -2.13
N GLY A 225 3.23 8.09 -2.92
CA GLY A 225 3.57 7.77 -4.31
C GLY A 225 4.53 6.58 -4.42
N ALA A 226 5.57 6.53 -3.58
CA ALA A 226 6.56 5.45 -3.58
C ALA A 226 5.96 4.11 -3.14
N ALA A 227 5.11 4.10 -2.10
CA ALA A 227 4.42 2.91 -1.64
C ALA A 227 3.42 2.38 -2.67
N LEU A 228 2.68 3.28 -3.34
CA LEU A 228 1.75 2.91 -4.40
C LEU A 228 2.48 2.33 -5.61
N MET A 229 3.62 2.93 -6.00
CA MET A 229 4.49 2.39 -7.05
C MET A 229 5.01 1.00 -6.69
N GLY A 230 5.45 0.78 -5.45
CA GLY A 230 5.89 -0.54 -4.99
C GLY A 230 4.79 -1.59 -4.89
N THR A 231 3.51 -1.17 -4.89
CA THR A 231 2.35 -2.09 -4.95
C THR A 231 1.99 -2.47 -6.39
N PHE A 232 2.28 -1.56 -7.32
CA PHE A 232 2.03 -1.76 -8.75
C PHE A 232 3.03 -2.73 -9.38
N VAL A 233 4.31 -2.63 -9.01
CA VAL A 233 5.41 -3.50 -9.47
C VAL A 233 5.37 -4.83 -8.73
#